data_AF-A0AAD2XUZ2-F1
#
_entry.id   AF-A0AAD2XUZ2-F1
#
_cell.length_a   1.000
_cell.length_b   1.000
_cell.length_c   1.000
_cell.angle_alpha   90.00
_cell.angle_beta   90.00
_cell.angle_gamma   90.00
#
_symmetry.space_group_name_H-M   'P 1'
#
loop_
_entity.id
_entity.type
_entity.pdbx_description
1 polymer ?
#
loop_
_entity_poly.entity_id
_entity_poly.type
_entity_poly.pdbx_seq_one_letter_code
_entity_poly.pdbx_strand_id
1 'polypeptide(L)'
;MTEPAADASALLTEQDSLVLASMASAVEVDLVTAWLEQQRAGHPGAQFELVKLPALDAPPAEMTALAERLEAGDDRSVVPVRVFWLPPPDRGRIAKLAGLVPGRDPYHPNQRLQAQILRRAPQRARVVAGEAATVSELRRQWRDTTVGDDQRDFAQFVIRRAILAMERVEYRILGPQYKSPRLVKPEILASNRFRAGLAKIPGATVEEAGKMLDELATGWSRASVDLVSVLGRLISRGFDREIDYDEYQVAAMRTALEAHPAVLLFSHRSYIDGAVVPVAMQENRLPPVHVFAGINLSFGAMGPLLRRSGVIFIRRNIGNDQLYKYVLREYVGYIVEKRFNLSWSIEGTRSRTGKMLPPKLGLLSYVADAYLDGRSED
;
A
#
# COMPACT_ATOMS: atom_id res chain seq x y z
N MET A 1 6.29 -35.96 0.00
CA MET A 1 6.51 -34.57 -0.47
C MET A 1 5.18 -34.06 -0.97
N THR A 2 4.48 -33.28 -0.16
CA THR A 2 3.17 -32.71 -0.53
C THR A 2 3.41 -31.54 -1.47
N GLU A 3 2.88 -31.64 -2.70
CA GLU A 3 2.87 -30.57 -3.68
C GLU A 3 2.32 -29.28 -3.06
N PRO A 4 2.95 -28.12 -3.26
CA PRO A 4 2.35 -26.84 -2.93
C PRO A 4 1.11 -26.68 -3.81
N ALA A 5 -0.05 -26.42 -3.21
CA ALA A 5 -1.26 -26.10 -3.95
C ALA A 5 -1.02 -24.81 -4.75
N ALA A 6 -0.72 -24.97 -6.05
CA ALA A 6 -0.70 -23.88 -7.01
C ALA A 6 -2.13 -23.32 -7.10
N ASP A 7 -2.32 -22.09 -6.62
CA ASP A 7 -3.60 -21.40 -6.74
C ASP A 7 -3.79 -21.00 -8.21
N ALA A 8 -4.93 -21.38 -8.80
CA ALA A 8 -5.22 -21.34 -10.23
C ALA A 8 -5.34 -19.91 -10.84
N SER A 9 -4.93 -18.87 -10.13
CA SER A 9 -4.96 -17.48 -10.61
C SER A 9 -3.65 -16.99 -11.23
N ALA A 10 -2.63 -17.85 -11.32
CA ALA A 10 -1.28 -17.52 -11.78
C ALA A 10 -0.84 -18.42 -12.94
N LEU A 11 -1.67 -18.52 -13.98
CA LEU A 11 -1.28 -19.17 -15.24
C LEU A 11 -0.55 -18.14 -16.10
N LEU A 12 0.68 -18.47 -16.51
CA LEU A 12 1.36 -17.73 -17.55
C LEU A 12 0.65 -18.00 -18.89
N THR A 13 0.55 -17.00 -19.75
CA THR A 13 0.01 -17.15 -21.10
C THR A 13 1.00 -17.88 -22.01
N GLU A 14 0.56 -18.38 -23.17
CA GLU A 14 1.43 -18.99 -24.21
C GLU A 14 2.42 -18.01 -24.89
N GLN A 15 2.55 -16.80 -24.36
CA GLN A 15 3.45 -15.78 -24.88
C GLN A 15 4.80 -15.82 -24.18
N ASP A 16 5.86 -15.51 -24.92
CA ASP A 16 7.19 -15.32 -24.35
C ASP A 16 7.14 -14.27 -23.25
N SER A 17 7.55 -14.67 -22.04
CA SER A 17 7.40 -13.84 -20.86
C SER A 17 8.70 -13.65 -20.08
N LEU A 18 8.90 -12.44 -19.60
CA LEU A 18 9.89 -12.07 -18.60
C LEU A 18 9.22 -12.13 -17.22
N VAL A 19 9.57 -13.15 -16.44
CA VAL A 19 9.05 -13.33 -15.08
C VAL A 19 9.90 -12.52 -14.11
N LEU A 20 9.36 -11.40 -13.62
CA LEU A 20 10.02 -10.54 -12.64
C LEU A 20 9.63 -10.96 -11.22
N ALA A 21 10.48 -11.77 -10.58
CA ALA A 21 10.17 -12.38 -9.30
C ALA A 21 10.76 -11.64 -8.10
N SER A 22 9.91 -11.23 -7.16
CA SER A 22 10.29 -10.70 -5.85
C SER A 22 10.63 -11.85 -4.90
N MET A 23 11.93 -12.12 -4.73
CA MET A 23 12.46 -13.22 -3.91
C MET A 23 13.58 -12.71 -3.00
N ALA A 24 13.42 -12.90 -1.69
CA ALA A 24 14.33 -12.43 -0.65
C ALA A 24 15.11 -13.55 0.03
N SER A 25 14.69 -14.82 -0.11
CA SER A 25 15.34 -15.97 0.53
C SER A 25 15.53 -17.14 -0.45
N ALA A 26 16.42 -18.09 -0.10
CA ALA A 26 16.58 -19.31 -0.88
C ALA A 26 15.27 -20.13 -0.94
N VAL A 27 14.49 -20.13 0.13
CA VAL A 27 13.19 -20.84 0.16
C VAL A 27 12.21 -20.24 -0.84
N GLU A 28 12.20 -18.92 -1.00
CA GLU A 28 11.36 -18.25 -1.98
C GLU A 28 11.85 -18.50 -3.42
N VAL A 29 13.16 -18.57 -3.62
CA VAL A 29 13.75 -18.95 -4.91
C VAL A 29 13.32 -20.35 -5.31
N ASP A 30 13.37 -21.32 -4.39
CA ASP A 30 12.95 -22.70 -4.65
C ASP A 30 11.46 -22.77 -5.02
N LEU A 31 10.60 -22.05 -4.29
CA LEU A 31 9.16 -22.02 -4.55
C LEU A 31 8.82 -21.42 -5.92
N VAL A 32 9.44 -20.30 -6.27
CA VAL A 32 9.21 -19.65 -7.58
C VAL A 32 9.77 -20.51 -8.71
N THR A 33 10.92 -21.15 -8.51
CA THR A 33 11.53 -22.03 -9.51
C THR A 33 10.64 -23.24 -9.78
N ALA A 34 10.16 -23.92 -8.72
CA ALA A 34 9.24 -25.04 -8.84
C ALA A 34 7.91 -24.64 -9.52
N TRP A 35 7.37 -23.46 -9.17
CA TRP A 35 6.20 -22.92 -9.85
C TRP A 35 6.47 -22.66 -11.34
N LEU A 36 7.63 -22.11 -11.69
CA LEU A 36 7.98 -21.83 -13.09
C LEU A 36 8.18 -23.10 -13.91
N GLU A 37 8.74 -24.16 -13.32
CA GLU A 37 8.86 -25.48 -13.95
C GLU A 37 7.48 -26.06 -14.28
N GLN A 38 6.51 -25.92 -13.38
CA GLN A 38 5.11 -26.31 -13.65
C GLN A 38 4.51 -25.52 -14.80
N GLN A 39 4.76 -24.20 -14.87
CA GLN A 39 4.26 -23.36 -15.97
C GLN A 39 4.89 -23.73 -17.32
N ARG A 40 6.20 -24.04 -17.35
CA ARG A 40 6.92 -24.52 -18.54
C ARG A 40 6.37 -25.86 -19.03
N ALA A 41 6.06 -26.77 -18.11
CA ALA A 41 5.46 -28.06 -18.45
C ALA A 41 4.06 -27.90 -19.07
N GLY A 42 3.29 -26.89 -18.62
CA GLY A 42 1.96 -26.58 -19.17
C GLY A 42 1.98 -25.84 -20.51
N HIS A 43 3.07 -25.13 -20.84
CA HIS A 43 3.17 -24.29 -22.04
C HIS A 43 4.51 -24.52 -22.77
N PRO A 44 4.73 -25.68 -23.41
CA PRO A 44 6.01 -26.05 -24.01
C PRO A 44 6.45 -25.16 -25.19
N GLY A 45 5.52 -24.40 -25.79
CA GLY A 45 5.79 -23.47 -26.89
C GLY A 45 6.25 -22.07 -26.46
N ALA A 46 6.17 -21.73 -25.17
CA ALA A 46 6.47 -20.39 -24.66
C ALA A 46 7.82 -20.36 -23.91
N GLN A 47 8.61 -19.32 -24.13
CA GLN A 47 9.85 -19.10 -23.38
C GLN A 47 9.62 -18.22 -22.15
N PHE A 48 9.97 -18.76 -20.99
CA PHE A 48 9.91 -18.04 -19.72
C PHE A 48 11.32 -17.79 -19.17
N GLU A 49 11.73 -16.52 -19.11
CA GLU A 49 12.97 -16.11 -18.43
C GLU A 49 12.66 -15.63 -17.02
N LEU A 50 13.36 -16.18 -16.03
CA LEU A 50 13.23 -15.76 -14.64
C LEU A 50 14.29 -14.71 -14.31
N VAL A 51 13.84 -13.54 -13.85
CA VAL A 51 14.72 -12.48 -13.38
C VAL A 51 14.28 -12.07 -11.98
N LYS A 52 15.25 -11.96 -11.08
CA LYS A 52 15.00 -11.41 -9.74
C LYS A 52 14.66 -9.93 -9.89
N LEU A 53 13.51 -9.54 -9.35
CA LEU A 53 13.09 -8.14 -9.31
C LEU A 53 14.10 -7.32 -8.49
N PRO A 54 14.78 -6.32 -9.09
CA PRO A 54 15.70 -5.46 -8.37
C PRO A 54 14.98 -4.60 -7.32
N ALA A 55 15.71 -4.19 -6.29
CA ALA A 55 15.23 -3.15 -5.37
C ALA A 55 15.10 -1.80 -6.10
N LEU A 56 14.24 -0.90 -5.60
CA LEU A 56 14.06 0.42 -6.22
C LEU A 56 15.31 1.30 -6.14
N ASP A 57 16.15 1.05 -5.14
CA ASP A 57 17.45 1.68 -4.90
C ASP A 57 18.62 0.79 -5.35
N ALA A 58 18.36 -0.20 -6.22
CA ALA A 58 19.39 -1.09 -6.71
C ALA A 58 20.52 -0.33 -7.44
N PRO A 59 21.76 -0.87 -7.42
CA PRO A 59 22.89 -0.27 -8.11
C PRO A 59 22.60 -0.03 -9.60
N PRO A 60 23.19 1.01 -10.23
CA PRO A 60 22.95 1.32 -11.64
C PRO A 60 23.18 0.14 -12.59
N ALA A 61 24.16 -0.73 -12.30
CA ALA A 61 24.46 -1.91 -13.11
C ALA A 61 23.30 -2.92 -13.16
N GLU A 62 22.60 -3.15 -12.03
CA GLU A 62 21.42 -4.01 -11.98
C GLU A 62 20.25 -3.39 -12.75
N MET A 63 20.10 -2.07 -12.67
CA MET A 63 19.06 -1.35 -13.40
C MET A 63 19.29 -1.39 -14.91
N THR A 64 20.53 -1.21 -15.36
CA THR A 64 20.92 -1.34 -16.77
C THR A 64 20.69 -2.76 -17.27
N ALA A 65 21.08 -3.79 -16.50
CA ALA A 65 20.85 -5.18 -16.87
C ALA A 65 19.36 -5.56 -16.95
N LEU A 66 18.49 -4.89 -16.20
CA LEU A 66 17.05 -5.05 -16.36
C LEU A 66 16.55 -4.33 -17.62
N ALA A 67 17.02 -3.11 -17.86
CA ALA A 67 16.66 -2.33 -19.05
C ALA A 67 17.02 -3.07 -20.34
N GLU A 68 18.23 -3.62 -20.45
CA GLU A 68 18.67 -4.40 -21.61
C GLU A 68 17.77 -5.61 -21.90
N ARG A 69 17.31 -6.31 -20.84
CA ARG A 69 16.38 -7.45 -20.99
C ARG A 69 14.99 -7.03 -21.45
N LEU A 70 14.55 -5.83 -21.07
CA LEU A 70 13.28 -5.27 -21.52
C LEU A 70 13.34 -4.84 -23.00
N GLU A 71 14.51 -4.44 -23.51
CA GLU A 71 14.70 -4.10 -24.94
C GLU A 71 14.75 -5.33 -25.86
N ALA A 72 14.87 -6.55 -25.32
CA ALA A 72 15.01 -7.77 -26.13
C ALA A 72 13.77 -8.12 -26.97
N GLY A 73 12.60 -7.53 -26.67
CA GLY A 73 11.39 -7.71 -27.48
C GLY A 73 10.20 -6.90 -26.96
N ASP A 74 9.62 -6.05 -27.82
CA ASP A 74 8.52 -5.14 -27.43
C ASP A 74 7.18 -5.86 -27.18
N ASP A 75 6.95 -7.01 -27.81
CA ASP A 75 5.75 -7.85 -27.62
C ASP A 75 5.90 -8.85 -26.46
N ARG A 76 7.06 -8.85 -25.81
CA ARG A 76 7.32 -9.73 -24.67
C ARG A 76 6.46 -9.33 -23.47
N SER A 77 5.83 -10.31 -22.84
CA SER A 77 5.00 -10.08 -21.65
C SER A 77 5.85 -9.99 -20.39
N VAL A 78 5.64 -8.99 -19.55
CA VAL A 78 6.29 -8.86 -18.24
C VAL A 78 5.31 -9.33 -17.17
N VAL A 79 5.68 -10.41 -16.47
CA VAL A 79 4.83 -11.02 -15.44
C VAL A 79 5.49 -10.89 -14.07
N PRO A 80 4.95 -10.06 -13.17
CA PRO A 80 5.53 -9.90 -11.86
C PRO A 80 5.07 -11.01 -10.92
N VAL A 81 6.00 -11.65 -10.19
CA VAL A 81 5.71 -12.82 -9.35
C VAL A 81 6.25 -12.63 -7.93
N ARG A 82 5.51 -13.11 -6.93
CA ARG A 82 5.96 -13.11 -5.53
C ARG A 82 5.49 -14.36 -4.79
N VAL A 83 6.28 -14.78 -3.81
CA VAL A 83 5.82 -15.72 -2.78
C VAL A 83 5.05 -14.97 -1.69
N PHE A 84 3.80 -15.36 -1.51
CA PHE A 84 2.92 -14.82 -0.51
C PHE A 84 2.80 -15.76 0.69
N TRP A 85 3.11 -15.24 1.88
CA TRP A 85 3.02 -15.99 3.14
C TRP A 85 1.74 -15.61 3.89
N LEU A 86 0.81 -16.57 3.96
CA LEU A 86 -0.44 -16.44 4.69
C LEU A 86 -0.21 -16.58 6.21
N PRO A 87 -0.86 -15.73 7.04
CA PRO A 87 -0.85 -15.93 8.48
C PRO A 87 -1.62 -17.22 8.86
N PRO A 88 -1.42 -17.76 10.07
CA PRO A 88 -2.23 -18.86 10.57
C PRO A 88 -3.73 -18.48 10.63
N PRO A 89 -4.65 -19.40 10.30
CA PRO A 89 -6.08 -19.18 10.52
C PRO A 89 -6.35 -18.94 12.02
N ASP A 90 -7.33 -18.09 12.33
CA ASP A 90 -7.81 -17.82 13.69
C ASP A 90 -6.76 -17.39 14.71
N ARG A 91 -5.79 -16.59 14.27
CA ARG A 91 -4.77 -16.05 15.17
C ARG A 91 -5.38 -15.20 16.28
N GLY A 92 -5.21 -15.66 17.53
CA GLY A 92 -5.60 -14.93 18.73
C GLY A 92 -4.88 -13.59 18.85
N ARG A 93 -5.43 -12.69 19.68
CA ARG A 93 -4.94 -11.31 19.86
C ARG A 93 -3.45 -11.22 20.25
N ILE A 94 -2.93 -12.19 20.99
CA ILE A 94 -1.51 -12.24 21.39
C ILE A 94 -0.60 -12.60 20.21
N ALA A 95 -1.00 -13.55 19.36
CA ALA A 95 -0.25 -13.93 18.16
C ALA A 95 -0.23 -12.81 17.10
N LYS A 96 -1.32 -12.03 17.02
CA LYS A 96 -1.41 -10.78 16.27
C LYS A 96 -0.32 -9.78 16.71
N LEU A 97 -0.22 -9.53 18.01
CA LEU A 97 0.80 -8.62 18.57
C LEU A 97 2.23 -9.12 18.43
N ALA A 98 2.45 -10.44 18.54
CA ALA A 98 3.78 -11.01 18.35
C ALA A 98 4.34 -10.73 16.94
N GLY A 99 3.46 -10.53 15.94
CA GLY A 99 3.83 -10.15 14.58
C GLY A 99 4.42 -8.75 14.43
N LEU A 100 4.28 -7.87 15.43
CA LEU A 100 4.90 -6.54 15.47
C LEU A 100 6.37 -6.58 15.90
N VAL A 101 6.82 -7.70 16.46
CA VAL A 101 8.22 -7.89 16.86
C VAL A 101 9.06 -8.14 15.61
N PRO A 102 10.20 -7.44 15.43
CA PRO A 102 11.11 -7.67 14.30
C PRO A 102 11.43 -9.17 14.13
N GLY A 103 11.32 -9.66 12.89
CA GLY A 103 11.58 -11.06 12.55
C GLY A 103 10.47 -12.04 12.90
N ARG A 104 9.34 -11.58 13.45
CA ARG A 104 8.12 -12.38 13.71
C ARG A 104 6.93 -11.97 12.84
N ASP A 105 7.12 -11.07 11.88
CA ASP A 105 6.09 -10.69 10.91
C ASP A 105 5.62 -11.93 10.14
N PRO A 106 4.34 -12.35 10.29
CA PRO A 106 3.84 -13.54 9.62
C PRO A 106 3.71 -13.37 8.10
N TYR A 107 3.73 -12.14 7.59
CA TYR A 107 3.67 -11.83 6.16
C TYR A 107 5.06 -11.74 5.52
N HIS A 108 6.11 -11.52 6.32
CA HIS A 108 7.51 -11.54 5.90
C HIS A 108 8.33 -12.44 6.85
N PRO A 109 8.02 -13.76 6.91
CA PRO A 109 8.71 -14.68 7.79
C PRO A 109 10.19 -14.77 7.41
N ASN A 110 11.06 -14.85 8.42
CA ASN A 110 12.48 -15.15 8.17
C ASN A 110 12.65 -16.57 7.59
N GLN A 111 13.80 -16.86 6.99
CA GLN A 111 14.07 -18.12 6.29
C GLN A 111 13.82 -19.39 7.14
N ARG A 112 14.10 -19.35 8.45
CA ARG A 112 13.83 -20.49 9.35
C ARG A 112 12.32 -20.71 9.50
N LEU A 113 11.57 -19.64 9.68
CA LEU A 113 10.12 -19.68 9.79
C LEU A 113 9.46 -20.09 8.46
N GLN A 114 9.99 -19.65 7.32
CA GLN A 114 9.57 -20.09 5.99
C GLN A 114 9.69 -21.61 5.84
N ALA A 115 10.86 -22.17 6.16
CA ALA A 115 11.06 -23.62 6.12
C ALA A 115 10.14 -24.38 7.08
N GLN A 116 9.86 -23.83 8.27
CA GLN A 116 8.91 -24.41 9.21
C GLN A 116 7.47 -24.37 8.67
N ILE A 117 7.05 -23.27 8.03
CA ILE A 117 5.73 -23.13 7.43
C ILE A 117 5.56 -24.17 6.33
N LEU A 118 6.53 -24.33 5.43
CA LEU A 118 6.46 -25.32 4.35
C LEU A 118 6.32 -26.76 4.86
N ARG A 119 6.93 -27.10 6.01
CA ARG A 119 6.79 -28.44 6.60
C ARG A 119 5.45 -28.68 7.27
N ARG A 120 4.90 -27.66 7.95
CA ARG A 120 3.71 -27.83 8.81
C ARG A 120 2.40 -27.41 8.15
N ALA A 121 2.46 -26.45 7.26
CA ALA A 121 1.31 -25.83 6.62
C ALA A 121 1.71 -25.24 5.25
N PRO A 122 2.12 -26.09 4.28
CA PRO A 122 2.56 -25.64 2.96
C PRO A 122 1.53 -24.78 2.22
N GLN A 123 0.23 -25.00 2.45
CA GLN A 123 -0.86 -24.19 1.91
C GLN A 123 -0.80 -22.70 2.26
N ARG A 124 0.03 -22.33 3.25
CA ARG A 124 0.27 -20.95 3.65
C ARG A 124 1.35 -20.26 2.81
N ALA A 125 2.10 -20.98 1.99
CA ALA A 125 3.01 -20.40 1.02
C ALA A 125 2.35 -20.49 -0.36
N ARG A 126 2.05 -19.35 -0.99
CA ARG A 126 1.43 -19.29 -2.31
C ARG A 126 2.31 -18.50 -3.25
N VAL A 127 2.66 -19.06 -4.41
CA VAL A 127 3.28 -18.28 -5.48
C VAL A 127 2.17 -17.60 -6.26
N VAL A 128 2.29 -16.30 -6.44
CA VAL A 128 1.25 -15.46 -7.04
C VAL A 128 1.85 -14.64 -8.17
N ALA A 129 1.23 -14.71 -9.34
CA ALA A 129 1.51 -13.84 -10.47
C ALA A 129 0.57 -12.63 -10.45
N GLY A 130 1.15 -11.44 -10.65
CA GLY A 130 0.43 -10.21 -10.88
C GLY A 130 -0.15 -10.13 -12.28
N GLU A 131 -0.92 -9.07 -12.53
CA GLU A 131 -1.38 -8.73 -13.87
C GLU A 131 -0.18 -8.54 -14.81
N ALA A 132 -0.19 -9.25 -15.93
CA ALA A 132 0.85 -9.18 -16.95
C ALA A 132 0.63 -7.95 -17.85
N ALA A 133 1.72 -7.39 -18.37
CA ALA A 133 1.66 -6.33 -19.36
C ALA A 133 2.82 -6.47 -20.36
N THR A 134 2.58 -6.17 -21.62
CA THR A 134 3.65 -6.18 -22.64
C THR A 134 4.63 -5.03 -22.42
N VAL A 135 5.88 -5.20 -22.89
CA VAL A 135 6.89 -4.12 -22.83
C VAL A 135 6.38 -2.87 -23.56
N SER A 136 5.73 -3.03 -24.71
CA SER A 136 5.17 -1.93 -25.50
C SER A 136 4.06 -1.16 -24.76
N GLU A 137 3.17 -1.84 -24.04
CA GLU A 137 2.16 -1.22 -23.17
C GLU A 137 2.80 -0.46 -22.00
N LEU A 138 3.77 -1.07 -21.33
CA LEU A 138 4.49 -0.42 -20.23
C LEU A 138 5.25 0.83 -20.71
N ARG A 139 5.86 0.77 -21.90
CA ARG A 139 6.58 1.91 -22.51
C ARG A 139 5.63 3.05 -22.86
N ARG A 140 4.45 2.73 -23.38
CA ARG A 140 3.38 3.72 -23.64
C ARG A 140 2.95 4.42 -22.36
N GLN A 141 2.59 3.65 -21.33
CA GLN A 141 2.20 4.18 -20.02
C GLN A 141 3.30 5.04 -19.38
N TRP A 142 4.57 4.63 -19.53
CA TRP A 142 5.72 5.38 -19.02
C TRP A 142 5.84 6.76 -19.68
N ARG A 143 5.78 6.84 -21.02
CA ARG A 143 5.85 8.10 -21.78
C ARG A 143 4.69 9.05 -21.44
N ASP A 144 3.50 8.51 -21.21
CA ASP A 144 2.33 9.32 -20.87
C ASP A 144 2.44 9.93 -19.46
N THR A 145 3.17 9.27 -18.54
CA THR A 145 3.13 9.61 -17.11
C THR A 145 4.44 10.20 -16.55
N THR A 146 5.57 10.06 -17.26
CA THR A 146 6.93 10.34 -16.75
C THR A 146 7.71 11.28 -17.68
N VAL A 147 8.61 12.12 -17.14
CA VAL A 147 9.47 13.06 -17.91
C VAL A 147 10.82 12.44 -18.33
N GLY A 148 11.10 11.20 -17.93
CA GLY A 148 12.40 10.56 -18.19
C GLY A 148 12.54 10.07 -19.63
N ASP A 149 13.75 10.13 -20.18
CA ASP A 149 14.11 9.59 -21.50
C ASP A 149 15.25 8.54 -21.39
N ASP A 150 15.69 8.24 -20.16
CA ASP A 150 16.74 7.24 -19.88
C ASP A 150 16.11 5.84 -19.77
N GLN A 151 16.75 4.84 -20.37
CA GLN A 151 16.42 3.42 -20.23
C GLN A 151 16.34 2.98 -18.76
N ARG A 152 17.15 3.58 -17.89
CA ARG A 152 17.12 3.29 -16.44
C ARG A 152 15.84 3.80 -15.77
N ASP A 153 15.31 4.93 -16.22
CA ASP A 153 14.04 5.47 -15.71
C ASP A 153 12.86 4.58 -16.12
N PHE A 154 12.92 4.01 -17.34
CA PHE A 154 11.94 3.02 -17.79
C PHE A 154 12.01 1.74 -16.94
N ALA A 155 13.19 1.20 -16.67
CA ALA A 155 13.34 0.03 -15.80
C ALA A 155 12.80 0.29 -14.37
N GLN A 156 13.06 1.47 -13.81
CA GLN A 156 12.46 1.86 -12.52
C GLN A 156 10.92 1.93 -12.58
N PHE A 157 10.37 2.46 -13.67
CA PHE A 157 8.92 2.47 -13.88
C PHE A 157 8.34 1.05 -13.92
N VAL A 158 8.98 0.14 -14.67
CA VAL A 158 8.57 -1.27 -14.74
C VAL A 158 8.64 -1.93 -13.35
N ILE A 159 9.67 -1.69 -12.56
CA ILE A 159 9.76 -2.20 -11.18
C ILE A 159 8.58 -1.70 -10.32
N ARG A 160 8.24 -0.40 -10.40
CA ARG A 160 7.10 0.16 -9.65
C ARG A 160 5.78 -0.48 -10.08
N ARG A 161 5.55 -0.64 -11.39
CA ARG A 161 4.35 -1.30 -11.93
C ARG A 161 4.27 -2.77 -11.52
N ALA A 162 5.38 -3.49 -11.55
CA ALA A 162 5.47 -4.87 -11.09
C ALA A 162 5.08 -5.00 -9.60
N ILE A 163 5.60 -4.11 -8.74
CA ILE A 163 5.25 -4.09 -7.32
C ILE A 163 3.74 -3.85 -7.11
N LEU A 164 3.17 -2.83 -7.80
CA LEU A 164 1.74 -2.54 -7.72
C LEU A 164 0.87 -3.70 -8.22
N ALA A 165 1.25 -4.36 -9.31
CA ALA A 165 0.50 -5.47 -9.87
C ALA A 165 0.44 -6.66 -8.91
N MET A 166 1.55 -7.00 -8.24
CA MET A 166 1.56 -8.03 -7.20
C MET A 166 0.67 -7.66 -6.01
N GLU A 167 0.66 -6.38 -5.60
CA GLU A 167 -0.20 -5.90 -4.50
C GLU A 167 -1.69 -6.02 -4.80
N ARG A 168 -2.11 -5.79 -6.05
CA ARG A 168 -3.52 -5.98 -6.46
C ARG A 168 -3.97 -7.43 -6.30
N VAL A 169 -3.11 -8.39 -6.64
CA VAL A 169 -3.48 -9.81 -6.50
C VAL A 169 -3.49 -10.23 -5.04
N GLU A 170 -2.54 -9.74 -4.27
CA GLU A 170 -2.47 -9.95 -2.84
C GLU A 170 -3.71 -9.41 -2.11
N TYR A 171 -4.24 -8.26 -2.55
CA TYR A 171 -5.52 -7.71 -2.09
C TYR A 171 -6.69 -8.67 -2.35
N ARG A 172 -6.75 -9.31 -3.53
CA ARG A 172 -7.80 -10.31 -3.85
C ARG A 172 -7.72 -11.54 -2.93
N ILE A 173 -6.51 -11.94 -2.52
CA ILE A 173 -6.30 -13.11 -1.65
C ILE A 173 -6.64 -12.79 -0.19
N LEU A 174 -6.22 -11.62 0.31
CA LEU A 174 -6.38 -11.23 1.72
C LEU A 174 -7.73 -10.58 2.04
N GLY A 175 -8.38 -9.97 1.04
CA GLY A 175 -9.61 -9.20 1.19
C GLY A 175 -9.40 -7.70 1.42
N PRO A 176 -10.51 -6.93 1.35
CA PRO A 176 -10.50 -5.46 1.32
C PRO A 176 -9.79 -4.77 2.50
N GLN A 177 -9.81 -5.42 3.67
CA GLN A 177 -9.28 -4.91 4.93
C GLN A 177 -7.73 -4.75 4.96
N TYR A 178 -7.00 -5.15 3.91
CA TYR A 178 -5.54 -5.14 3.85
C TYR A 178 -4.92 -4.25 2.76
N LYS A 179 -5.71 -3.38 2.11
CA LYS A 179 -5.20 -2.41 1.10
C LYS A 179 -4.18 -1.46 1.76
N SER A 180 -2.95 -1.45 1.26
CA SER A 180 -1.85 -0.60 1.76
C SER A 180 -1.30 0.27 0.63
N PRO A 181 -1.11 1.59 0.82
CA PRO A 181 -0.37 2.40 -0.12
C PRO A 181 1.13 2.12 0.04
N ARG A 182 1.72 1.44 -0.94
CA ARG A 182 3.18 1.43 -1.15
C ARG A 182 3.54 2.39 -2.28
N LEU A 183 4.82 2.76 -2.32
CA LEU A 183 5.42 3.58 -3.38
C LEU A 183 4.85 5.00 -3.55
N VAL A 184 4.07 5.49 -2.59
CA VAL A 184 3.47 6.85 -2.61
C VAL A 184 4.50 7.92 -2.95
N LYS A 185 5.61 7.97 -2.20
CA LYS A 185 6.65 8.98 -2.39
C LYS A 185 7.34 8.85 -3.76
N PRO A 186 7.87 7.68 -4.17
CA PRO A 186 8.45 7.50 -5.50
C PRO A 186 7.51 7.86 -6.65
N GLU A 187 6.23 7.49 -6.59
CA GLU A 187 5.25 7.82 -7.64
C GLU A 187 4.96 9.32 -7.70
N ILE A 188 4.72 9.95 -6.55
CA ILE A 188 4.47 11.40 -6.48
C ILE A 188 5.70 12.16 -7.01
N LEU A 189 6.92 11.82 -6.58
CA LEU A 189 8.14 12.52 -7.02
C LEU A 189 8.48 12.31 -8.50
N ALA A 190 8.03 11.20 -9.09
CA ALA A 190 8.22 10.91 -10.51
C ALA A 190 7.14 11.53 -11.41
N SER A 191 5.98 11.90 -10.85
CA SER A 191 4.86 12.44 -11.60
C SER A 191 5.19 13.78 -12.27
N ASN A 192 4.83 13.88 -13.55
CA ASN A 192 4.94 15.11 -14.35
C ASN A 192 4.16 16.27 -13.71
N ARG A 193 2.93 15.99 -13.27
CA ARG A 193 2.06 16.96 -12.57
C ARG A 193 2.73 17.49 -11.31
N PHE A 194 3.28 16.59 -10.49
CA PHE A 194 3.93 16.98 -9.25
C PHE A 194 5.16 17.86 -9.52
N ARG A 195 5.99 17.50 -10.49
CA ARG A 195 7.18 18.29 -10.85
C ARG A 195 6.84 19.64 -11.45
N ALA A 196 5.82 19.68 -12.33
CA ALA A 196 5.36 20.92 -12.96
C ALA A 196 4.78 21.91 -11.94
N GLY A 197 4.02 21.43 -10.94
CA GLY A 197 3.54 22.30 -9.88
C GLY A 197 4.62 22.69 -8.88
N LEU A 198 5.59 21.81 -8.59
CA LEU A 198 6.72 22.11 -7.70
C LEU A 198 7.58 23.25 -8.27
N ALA A 199 7.84 23.25 -9.57
CA ALA A 199 8.62 24.28 -10.26
C ALA A 199 8.01 25.69 -10.17
N LYS A 200 6.70 25.80 -9.86
CA LYS A 200 6.01 27.09 -9.69
C LYS A 200 6.20 27.69 -8.30
N ILE A 201 6.80 26.96 -7.36
CA ILE A 201 6.98 27.39 -5.98
C ILE A 201 8.41 27.94 -5.81
N PRO A 202 8.57 29.23 -5.47
CA PRO A 202 9.90 29.83 -5.31
C PRO A 202 10.72 29.11 -4.23
N GLY A 203 11.96 28.72 -4.58
CA GLY A 203 12.90 28.07 -3.66
C GLY A 203 12.60 26.60 -3.35
N ALA A 204 11.58 25.99 -3.95
CA ALA A 204 11.24 24.60 -3.70
C ALA A 204 12.19 23.61 -4.39
N THR A 205 12.66 22.61 -3.65
CA THR A 205 13.46 21.51 -4.20
C THR A 205 12.74 20.16 -4.11
N VAL A 206 13.07 19.24 -5.02
CA VAL A 206 12.56 17.85 -5.01
C VAL A 206 12.99 17.13 -3.72
N GLU A 207 14.17 17.45 -3.20
CA GLU A 207 14.69 16.84 -1.97
C GLU A 207 13.87 17.27 -0.74
N GLU A 208 13.60 18.58 -0.59
CA GLU A 208 12.76 19.09 0.50
C GLU A 208 11.34 18.55 0.42
N ALA A 209 10.77 18.52 -0.80
CA ALA A 209 9.47 17.92 -1.03
C ALA A 209 9.47 16.42 -0.66
N GLY A 210 10.55 15.71 -0.97
CA GLY A 210 10.77 14.32 -0.57
C GLY A 210 10.81 14.12 0.94
N LYS A 211 11.44 15.03 1.69
CA LYS A 211 11.45 15.01 3.17
C LYS A 211 10.05 15.24 3.74
N MET A 212 9.29 16.18 3.18
CA MET A 212 7.89 16.41 3.56
C MET A 212 6.99 15.21 3.23
N LEU A 213 7.24 14.52 2.11
CA LEU A 213 6.55 13.27 1.79
C LEU A 213 6.92 12.15 2.77
N ASP A 214 8.15 12.09 3.28
CA ASP A 214 8.52 11.13 4.36
C ASP A 214 7.76 11.44 5.67
N GLU A 215 7.53 12.72 5.97
CA GLU A 215 6.71 13.13 7.11
C GLU A 215 5.23 12.75 6.96
N LEU A 216 4.72 12.66 5.74
CA LEU A 216 3.33 12.27 5.46
C LEU A 216 3.19 10.76 5.24
N ALA A 217 4.23 10.11 4.73
CA ALA A 217 4.22 8.71 4.34
C ALA A 217 3.82 7.82 5.52
N THR A 218 2.71 7.12 5.31
CA THR A 218 2.29 6.01 6.16
C THR A 218 3.01 4.76 5.71
N GLY A 219 3.84 4.19 6.56
CA GLY A 219 4.48 2.91 6.29
C GLY A 219 3.53 1.75 6.55
N TRP A 220 2.37 1.71 5.89
CA TRP A 220 1.35 0.69 6.15
C TRP A 220 1.98 -0.70 6.19
N SER A 221 2.02 -1.31 7.38
CA SER A 221 2.47 -2.70 7.53
C SER A 221 1.29 -3.54 7.96
N ARG A 222 1.20 -4.76 7.43
CA ARG A 222 0.05 -5.66 7.68
C ARG A 222 -0.04 -6.10 9.13
N ALA A 223 1.08 -6.09 9.84
CA ALA A 223 1.14 -6.26 11.28
C ALA A 223 0.44 -5.10 12.03
N SER A 224 0.23 -3.95 11.40
CA SER A 224 -0.39 -2.78 12.02
C SER A 224 -1.91 -2.82 12.05
N VAL A 225 -2.52 -3.68 11.23
CA VAL A 225 -3.93 -4.10 11.41
C VAL A 225 -4.10 -4.71 12.81
N ASP A 226 -3.05 -5.29 13.41
CA ASP A 226 -3.10 -5.79 14.79
C ASP A 226 -2.99 -4.71 15.87
N LEU A 227 -2.49 -3.50 15.54
CA LEU A 227 -2.45 -2.35 16.45
C LEU A 227 -3.85 -1.83 16.75
N VAL A 228 -4.80 -2.03 15.84
CA VAL A 228 -6.21 -1.70 16.05
C VAL A 228 -6.79 -2.46 17.26
N SER A 229 -6.30 -3.69 17.54
CA SER A 229 -6.66 -4.42 18.78
C SER A 229 -6.01 -3.85 20.07
N VAL A 230 -4.97 -3.02 19.96
CA VAL A 230 -4.38 -2.24 21.08
C VAL A 230 -5.17 -0.95 21.28
N LEU A 231 -5.54 -0.28 20.18
CA LEU A 231 -6.42 0.89 20.20
C LEU A 231 -7.80 0.56 20.79
N GLY A 232 -8.40 -0.56 20.40
CA GLY A 232 -9.64 -1.06 21.00
C GLY A 232 -9.52 -1.29 22.51
N ARG A 233 -8.36 -1.73 23.00
CA ARG A 233 -8.11 -1.87 24.45
C ARG A 233 -7.95 -0.53 25.19
N LEU A 234 -7.47 0.50 24.51
CA LEU A 234 -7.42 1.86 25.05
C LEU A 234 -8.83 2.46 25.15
N ILE A 235 -9.66 2.22 24.14
CA ILE A 235 -11.08 2.61 24.12
C ILE A 235 -11.84 1.91 25.26
N SER A 236 -11.69 0.59 25.38
CA SER A 236 -12.38 -0.24 26.39
C SER A 236 -11.96 0.04 27.85
N ARG A 237 -10.99 0.94 28.09
CA ARG A 237 -10.58 1.37 29.44
C ARG A 237 -11.26 2.67 29.88
N GLY A 238 -11.81 3.44 28.95
CA GLY A 238 -12.53 4.69 29.23
C GLY A 238 -14.00 4.68 28.82
N PHE A 239 -14.42 3.67 28.06
CA PHE A 239 -15.77 3.50 27.50
C PHE A 239 -16.16 2.03 27.54
N ASP A 240 -17.41 1.73 27.17
CA ASP A 240 -17.88 0.36 26.99
C ASP A 240 -16.99 -0.43 26.04
N ARG A 241 -16.92 -1.73 26.30
CA ARG A 241 -15.99 -2.63 25.60
C ARG A 241 -16.36 -2.84 24.15
N GLU A 242 -17.63 -2.64 23.83
CA GLU A 242 -18.22 -2.79 22.52
C GLU A 242 -18.59 -1.39 22.00
N ILE A 243 -18.25 -1.12 20.76
CA ILE A 243 -18.72 0.08 20.08
C ILE A 243 -20.13 -0.24 19.58
N ASP A 244 -21.07 0.64 19.89
CA ASP A 244 -22.44 0.52 19.38
C ASP A 244 -22.48 0.86 17.88
N TYR A 245 -23.05 -0.05 17.10
CA TYR A 245 -23.12 0.04 15.65
C TYR A 245 -24.59 -0.06 15.22
N ASP A 246 -25.00 0.85 14.34
CA ASP A 246 -26.20 0.62 13.54
C ASP A 246 -25.86 -0.39 12.42
N GLU A 247 -26.28 -1.64 12.60
CA GLU A 247 -25.99 -2.74 11.67
C GLU A 247 -26.47 -2.46 10.24
N TYR A 248 -27.59 -1.74 10.08
CA TYR A 248 -28.12 -1.39 8.77
C TYR A 248 -27.23 -0.36 8.08
N GLN A 249 -26.75 0.64 8.81
CA GLN A 249 -25.81 1.63 8.29
C GLN A 249 -24.45 1.01 7.95
N VAL A 250 -23.97 0.06 8.76
CA VAL A 250 -22.75 -0.71 8.47
C VAL A 250 -22.92 -1.53 7.19
N ALA A 251 -24.07 -2.19 7.00
CA ALA A 251 -24.35 -2.94 5.78
C ALA A 251 -24.42 -2.03 4.55
N ALA A 252 -25.11 -0.89 4.64
CA ALA A 252 -25.18 0.10 3.56
C ALA A 252 -23.78 0.64 3.20
N MET A 253 -22.96 0.95 4.21
CA MET A 253 -21.58 1.39 4.02
C MET A 253 -20.72 0.30 3.37
N ARG A 254 -20.93 -0.98 3.71
CA ARG A 254 -20.22 -2.10 3.06
C ARG A 254 -20.48 -2.10 1.55
N THR A 255 -21.74 -2.03 1.15
CA THR A 255 -22.12 -1.98 -0.27
C THR A 255 -21.57 -0.73 -0.96
N ALA A 256 -21.63 0.43 -0.31
CA ALA A 256 -21.07 1.67 -0.88
C ALA A 256 -19.54 1.58 -1.08
N LEU A 257 -18.82 1.00 -0.12
CA LEU A 257 -17.36 0.85 -0.16
C LEU A 257 -16.85 -0.17 -1.18
N GLU A 258 -17.72 -1.06 -1.67
CA GLU A 258 -17.39 -1.95 -2.79
C GLU A 258 -17.27 -1.18 -4.11
N ALA A 259 -18.08 -0.12 -4.28
CA ALA A 259 -18.09 0.68 -5.48
C ALA A 259 -17.22 1.95 -5.37
N HIS A 260 -17.24 2.65 -4.24
CA HIS A 260 -16.64 3.99 -4.10
C HIS A 260 -15.72 4.11 -2.88
N PRO A 261 -14.59 4.85 -2.97
CA PRO A 261 -13.83 5.21 -1.78
C PRO A 261 -14.63 6.17 -0.89
N ALA A 262 -14.37 6.14 0.42
CA ALA A 262 -15.08 6.98 1.38
C ALA A 262 -14.18 7.98 2.12
N VAL A 263 -14.79 9.13 2.43
CA VAL A 263 -14.28 10.12 3.36
C VAL A 263 -15.14 10.10 4.63
N LEU A 264 -14.58 9.57 5.71
CA LEU A 264 -15.27 9.36 6.99
C LEU A 264 -14.94 10.50 7.96
N LEU A 265 -15.83 11.47 8.07
CA LEU A 265 -15.69 12.66 8.91
C LEU A 265 -16.39 12.47 10.25
N PHE A 266 -15.67 12.75 11.34
CA PHE A 266 -16.23 12.66 12.69
C PHE A 266 -16.08 13.97 13.47
N SER A 267 -16.90 14.13 14.52
CA SER A 267 -16.75 15.21 15.49
C SER A 267 -15.71 14.84 16.56
N HIS A 268 -14.94 15.80 17.09
CA HIS A 268 -13.87 15.49 18.03
C HIS A 268 -14.16 16.00 19.45
N ARG A 269 -14.41 15.05 20.34
CA ARG A 269 -14.80 15.22 21.74
C ARG A 269 -13.81 14.58 22.69
N SER A 270 -13.08 13.56 22.28
CA SER A 270 -12.10 12.85 23.10
C SER A 270 -10.85 12.50 22.30
N TYR A 271 -9.74 12.20 22.99
CA TYR A 271 -8.53 11.73 22.31
C TYR A 271 -8.71 10.36 21.63
N ILE A 272 -9.71 9.58 22.05
CA ILE A 272 -9.93 8.23 21.51
C ILE A 272 -10.75 8.24 20.21
N ASP A 273 -11.42 9.34 19.85
CA ASP A 273 -12.30 9.37 18.67
C ASP A 273 -11.56 9.01 17.38
N GLY A 274 -10.30 9.45 17.26
CA GLY A 274 -9.45 9.12 16.12
C GLY A 274 -9.09 7.64 16.01
N ALA A 275 -9.31 6.86 17.07
CA ALA A 275 -9.16 5.40 17.08
C ALA A 275 -10.48 4.65 16.86
N VAL A 276 -11.63 5.27 17.15
CA VAL A 276 -12.95 4.63 17.03
C VAL A 276 -13.22 4.21 15.58
N VAL A 277 -13.04 5.11 14.61
CA VAL A 277 -13.33 4.79 13.20
C VAL A 277 -12.44 3.66 12.66
N PRO A 278 -11.10 3.66 12.84
CA PRO A 278 -10.27 2.51 12.44
C PRO A 278 -10.65 1.19 13.12
N VAL A 279 -11.03 1.23 14.41
CA VAL A 279 -11.48 0.03 15.14
C VAL A 279 -12.81 -0.47 14.57
N ALA A 280 -13.77 0.42 14.35
CA ALA A 280 -15.06 0.11 13.75
C ALA A 280 -14.93 -0.51 12.35
N MET A 281 -14.07 0.07 11.51
CA MET A 281 -13.76 -0.48 10.18
C MET A 281 -13.22 -1.91 10.29
N GLN A 282 -12.29 -2.15 11.20
CA GLN A 282 -11.69 -3.47 11.36
C GLN A 282 -12.68 -4.51 11.92
N GLU A 283 -13.40 -4.18 13.00
CA GLU A 283 -14.34 -5.09 13.66
C GLU A 283 -15.43 -5.55 12.68
N ASN A 284 -15.88 -4.64 11.81
CA ASN A 284 -16.86 -4.92 10.77
C ASN A 284 -16.26 -5.48 9.47
N ARG A 285 -14.95 -5.79 9.43
CA ARG A 285 -14.25 -6.31 8.24
C ARG A 285 -14.43 -5.42 7.00
N LEU A 286 -14.41 -4.12 7.20
CA LEU A 286 -14.48 -3.11 6.15
C LEU A 286 -13.07 -2.73 5.68
N PRO A 287 -12.92 -2.18 4.46
CA PRO A 287 -11.62 -1.68 4.00
C PRO A 287 -11.05 -0.64 4.98
N PRO A 288 -9.73 -0.65 5.20
CA PRO A 288 -9.13 0.20 6.21
C PRO A 288 -9.15 1.67 5.80
N VAL A 289 -8.99 2.54 6.79
CA VAL A 289 -9.02 3.99 6.58
C VAL A 289 -7.71 4.65 7.00
N HIS A 290 -7.27 5.64 6.24
CA HIS A 290 -6.14 6.49 6.61
C HIS A 290 -6.62 7.64 7.48
N VAL A 291 -6.04 7.78 8.67
CA VAL A 291 -6.48 8.79 9.63
C VAL A 291 -5.52 9.96 9.65
N PHE A 292 -6.01 11.17 9.40
CA PHE A 292 -5.20 12.38 9.64
C PHE A 292 -5.14 12.71 11.12
N ALA A 293 -3.93 12.92 11.64
CA ALA A 293 -3.70 13.28 13.03
C ALA A 293 -2.61 14.35 13.15
N GLY A 294 -2.67 15.16 14.21
CA GLY A 294 -1.61 16.14 14.48
C GLY A 294 -0.28 15.47 14.81
N ILE A 295 0.82 15.97 14.27
CA ILE A 295 2.19 15.44 14.45
C ILE A 295 2.63 15.35 15.93
N ASN A 296 1.99 16.09 16.83
CA ASN A 296 2.22 16.02 18.27
C ASN A 296 1.91 14.64 18.90
N LEU A 297 1.15 13.79 18.20
CA LEU A 297 0.89 12.41 18.62
C LEU A 297 1.99 11.44 18.16
N SER A 298 2.92 11.89 17.31
CA SER A 298 4.07 11.13 16.86
C SER A 298 5.26 11.29 17.82
N PHE A 299 5.19 10.68 19.00
CA PHE A 299 6.28 10.68 19.98
C PHE A 299 6.80 9.27 20.27
N GLY A 300 8.11 9.17 20.53
CA GLY A 300 8.79 7.90 20.88
C GLY A 300 8.46 6.76 19.92
N ALA A 301 8.22 5.57 20.47
CA ALA A 301 7.84 4.38 19.70
C ALA A 301 6.43 4.47 19.07
N MET A 302 5.54 5.34 19.58
CA MET A 302 4.16 5.45 19.09
C MET A 302 4.08 6.06 17.68
N GLY A 303 4.98 7.00 17.35
CA GLY A 303 5.00 7.63 16.03
C GLY A 303 5.16 6.62 14.89
N PRO A 304 6.26 5.84 14.84
CA PRO A 304 6.44 4.79 13.84
C PRO A 304 5.33 3.73 13.84
N LEU A 305 4.78 3.36 15.01
CA LEU A 305 3.69 2.39 15.11
C LEU A 305 2.40 2.90 14.46
N LEU A 306 1.98 4.13 14.78
CA LEU A 306 0.76 4.74 14.23
C LEU A 306 0.90 5.03 12.73
N ARG A 307 2.09 5.45 12.26
CA ARG A 307 2.36 5.59 10.82
C ARG A 307 2.16 4.29 10.07
N ARG A 308 2.56 3.18 10.70
CA ARG A 308 2.37 1.85 10.11
C ARG A 308 0.92 1.37 10.14
N SER A 309 0.07 1.93 11.01
CA SER A 309 -1.38 1.65 11.04
C SER A 309 -2.22 2.59 10.17
N GLY A 310 -1.59 3.41 9.33
CA GLY A 310 -2.31 4.31 8.42
C GLY A 310 -2.59 5.71 8.98
N VAL A 311 -1.97 6.10 10.09
CA VAL A 311 -2.08 7.47 10.59
C VAL A 311 -1.15 8.39 9.80
N ILE A 312 -1.73 9.35 9.09
CA ILE A 312 -1.02 10.42 8.37
C ILE A 312 -0.85 11.59 9.35
N PHE A 313 0.40 11.87 9.72
CA PHE A 313 0.70 12.98 10.62
C PHE A 313 0.82 14.30 9.87
N ILE A 314 -0.01 15.27 10.24
CA ILE A 314 0.00 16.63 9.68
C ILE A 314 0.56 17.64 10.68
N ARG A 315 1.27 18.64 10.15
CA ARG A 315 1.75 19.78 10.94
C ARG A 315 0.55 20.62 11.42
N ARG A 316 0.59 21.12 12.66
CA ARG A 316 -0.50 21.94 13.22
C ARG A 316 -0.61 23.33 12.61
N ASN A 317 0.53 23.92 12.25
CA ASN A 317 0.59 25.25 11.65
C ASN A 317 1.27 25.15 10.29
N ILE A 318 0.47 25.32 9.24
CA ILE A 318 0.88 25.20 7.83
C ILE A 318 0.87 26.60 7.16
N GLY A 319 0.57 27.66 7.92
CA GLY A 319 0.11 28.96 7.41
C GLY A 319 0.86 29.52 6.20
N ASN A 320 2.17 29.69 6.29
CA ASN A 320 2.99 30.31 5.24
C ASN A 320 3.87 29.31 4.45
N ASP A 321 3.80 28.03 4.77
CA ASP A 321 4.61 27.00 4.11
C ASP A 321 3.93 26.52 2.82
N GLN A 322 4.16 27.26 1.74
CA GLN A 322 3.57 26.98 0.42
C GLN A 322 4.02 25.62 -0.12
N LEU A 323 5.27 25.23 0.12
CA LEU A 323 5.79 23.93 -0.30
C LEU A 323 5.06 22.80 0.43
N TYR A 324 4.89 22.89 1.76
CA TYR A 324 4.17 21.87 2.50
C TYR A 324 2.69 21.77 2.11
N LYS A 325 2.01 22.91 1.88
CA LYS A 325 0.63 22.90 1.37
C LYS A 325 0.51 22.17 0.05
N TYR A 326 1.43 22.45 -0.87
CA TYR A 326 1.48 21.80 -2.17
C TYR A 326 1.73 20.29 -2.04
N VAL A 327 2.73 19.89 -1.26
CA VAL A 327 3.05 18.48 -1.02
C VAL A 327 1.88 17.75 -0.37
N LEU A 328 1.23 18.35 0.64
CA LEU A 328 0.06 17.78 1.29
C LEU A 328 -1.12 17.63 0.33
N ARG A 329 -1.39 18.64 -0.51
CA ARG A 329 -2.46 18.57 -1.52
C ARG A 329 -2.21 17.46 -2.53
N GLU A 330 -0.99 17.36 -3.05
CA GLU A 330 -0.62 16.29 -4.00
C GLU A 330 -0.65 14.91 -3.35
N TYR A 331 -0.26 14.81 -2.07
CA TYR A 331 -0.39 13.58 -1.30
C TYR A 331 -1.85 13.17 -1.11
N VAL A 332 -2.74 14.08 -0.69
CA VAL A 332 -4.18 13.80 -0.57
C VAL A 332 -4.78 13.40 -1.91
N GLY A 333 -4.45 14.14 -2.97
CA GLY A 333 -4.90 13.82 -4.33
C GLY A 333 -4.46 12.43 -4.78
N TYR A 334 -3.22 12.03 -4.50
CA TYR A 334 -2.74 10.68 -4.78
C TYR A 334 -3.53 9.61 -4.00
N ILE A 335 -3.82 9.84 -2.71
CA ILE A 335 -4.55 8.87 -1.89
C ILE A 335 -5.99 8.69 -2.41
N VAL A 336 -6.63 9.78 -2.83
CA VAL A 336 -7.98 9.76 -3.46
C VAL A 336 -7.93 9.07 -4.83
N GLU A 337 -6.97 9.42 -5.69
CA GLU A 337 -6.75 8.82 -7.02
C GLU A 337 -6.55 7.28 -6.93
N LYS A 338 -5.86 6.80 -5.89
CA LYS A 338 -5.69 5.36 -5.63
C LYS A 338 -6.90 4.73 -4.90
N ARG A 339 -7.99 5.46 -4.71
CA ARG A 339 -9.25 5.03 -4.08
C ARG A 339 -9.03 4.46 -2.68
N PHE A 340 -8.26 5.15 -1.84
CA PHE A 340 -8.11 4.79 -0.43
C PHE A 340 -9.10 5.57 0.42
N ASN A 341 -9.64 4.93 1.45
CA ASN A 341 -10.53 5.59 2.40
C ASN A 341 -9.72 6.55 3.28
N LEU A 342 -10.31 7.71 3.55
CA LEU A 342 -9.75 8.75 4.42
C LEU A 342 -10.67 8.99 5.63
N SER A 343 -10.10 9.34 6.77
CA SER A 343 -10.87 9.79 7.93
C SER A 343 -10.14 10.86 8.72
N TRP A 344 -10.90 11.84 9.21
CA TRP A 344 -10.39 12.83 10.14
C TRP A 344 -11.52 13.54 10.87
N SER A 345 -11.14 14.28 11.92
CA SER A 345 -12.06 15.22 12.55
C SER A 345 -12.26 16.45 11.68
N ILE A 346 -13.49 16.70 11.23
CA ILE A 346 -13.80 17.90 10.44
C ILE A 346 -13.55 19.18 11.22
N GLU A 347 -13.60 19.13 12.56
CA GLU A 347 -13.36 20.27 13.46
C GLU A 347 -11.85 20.60 13.59
N GLY A 348 -10.97 19.64 13.30
CA GLY A 348 -9.50 19.78 13.37
C GLY A 348 -8.91 19.84 14.77
N THR A 349 -9.71 20.07 15.82
CA THR A 349 -9.28 20.03 17.22
C THR A 349 -10.40 19.52 18.13
N ARG A 350 -10.04 19.05 19.31
CA ARG A 350 -11.00 18.55 20.31
C ARG A 350 -11.76 19.72 20.92
N SER A 351 -13.08 19.63 20.94
CA SER A 351 -13.90 20.56 21.72
C SER A 351 -13.65 20.38 23.21
N ARG A 352 -13.34 21.48 23.91
CA ARG A 352 -13.12 21.49 25.36
C ARG A 352 -14.43 21.49 26.17
N THR A 353 -15.54 21.86 25.54
CA THR A 353 -16.85 22.03 26.18
C THR A 353 -17.87 21.00 25.70
N GLY A 354 -17.49 20.12 24.77
CA GLY A 354 -18.39 19.15 24.15
C GLY A 354 -19.27 19.70 23.03
N LYS A 355 -19.26 21.02 22.78
CA LYS A 355 -20.00 21.66 21.68
C LYS A 355 -19.30 21.48 20.34
N MET A 356 -20.07 21.43 19.25
CA MET A 356 -19.53 21.43 17.88
C MET A 356 -18.71 22.68 17.59
N LEU A 357 -17.52 22.47 17.05
CA LEU A 357 -16.68 23.54 16.53
C LEU A 357 -16.93 23.72 15.03
N PRO A 358 -16.69 24.93 14.49
CA PRO A 358 -16.79 25.15 13.05
C PRO A 358 -15.85 24.22 12.27
N PRO A 359 -16.30 23.68 11.11
CA PRO A 359 -15.49 22.78 10.31
C PRO A 359 -14.27 23.50 9.72
N LYS A 360 -13.14 22.79 9.67
CA LYS A 360 -11.90 23.18 8.99
C LYS A 360 -11.85 22.46 7.65
N LEU A 361 -12.16 23.18 6.58
CA LEU A 361 -12.37 22.61 5.25
C LEU A 361 -11.08 22.28 4.48
N GLY A 362 -9.89 22.58 4.99
CA GLY A 362 -8.64 22.49 4.19
C GLY A 362 -8.34 21.10 3.60
N LEU A 363 -8.50 20.02 4.37
CA LEU A 363 -8.35 18.66 3.83
C LEU A 363 -9.50 18.29 2.89
N LEU A 364 -10.72 18.73 3.21
CA LEU A 364 -11.90 18.47 2.39
C LEU A 364 -11.80 19.17 1.03
N SER A 365 -11.27 20.39 0.97
CA SER A 365 -11.00 21.09 -0.28
C SER A 365 -9.97 20.35 -1.11
N TYR A 366 -8.92 19.77 -0.52
CA TYR A 366 -7.95 18.98 -1.30
C TYR A 366 -8.55 17.71 -1.88
N VAL A 367 -9.50 17.07 -1.18
CA VAL A 367 -10.26 15.94 -1.73
C VAL A 367 -11.15 16.41 -2.88
N ALA A 368 -11.90 17.50 -2.68
CA ALA A 368 -12.77 18.06 -3.71
C ALA A 368 -11.98 18.50 -4.95
N ASP A 369 -10.84 19.16 -4.77
CA ASP A 369 -9.93 19.55 -5.86
C ASP A 369 -9.46 18.32 -6.64
N ALA A 370 -9.15 17.20 -5.96
CA ALA A 370 -8.73 15.98 -6.65
C ALA A 370 -9.85 15.40 -7.54
N TYR A 371 -11.10 15.47 -7.10
CA TYR A 371 -12.27 15.09 -7.91
C TYR A 371 -12.49 16.06 -9.08
N LEU A 372 -12.49 17.37 -8.81
CA LEU A 372 -12.70 18.40 -9.82
C LEU A 372 -11.60 18.44 -10.89
N ASP A 373 -10.37 18.11 -10.51
CA ASP A 373 -9.22 17.97 -11.43
C ASP A 373 -9.27 16.67 -12.25
N GLY A 374 -10.29 15.82 -12.08
CA GLY A 374 -10.45 14.55 -12.78
C GLY A 374 -9.44 13.47 -12.37
N ARG A 375 -8.84 13.58 -11.17
CA ARG A 375 -7.93 12.52 -10.66
C ARG A 375 -8.70 11.30 -10.15
N SER A 376 -9.95 11.49 -9.78
CA SER A 376 -10.89 10.45 -9.40
C SER A 376 -12.21 10.70 -10.10
N GLU A 377 -12.85 9.65 -10.58
CA GLU A 377 -14.21 9.70 -11.13
C GLU A 377 -15.27 9.63 -10.01
N ASP A 378 -14.83 9.40 -8.77
CA ASP A 378 -15.63 9.13 -7.58
C ASP A 378 -15.19 9.94 -6.36
#